data_AF-A0A8C7AFV3-F1
#
_entry.id   AF-A0A8C7AFV3-F1
#
_cell.length_a   1.000
_cell.length_b   1.000
_cell.length_c   1.000
_cell.angle_alpha   90.00
_cell.angle_beta   90.00
_cell.angle_gamma   90.00
#
_symmetry.space_group_name_H-M   'P 1'
#
loop_
_entity.id
_entity.type
_entity.pdbx_description
1 polymer ?
#
loop_
_entity_poly.entity_id
_entity_poly.type
_entity_poly.pdbx_seq_one_letter_code
_entity_poly.pdbx_strand_id
1 'polypeptide(L)'
;LAGVDSAAAAPEAPRRPRLFQTILAVMAVILVSSLVALFIVGKLLGDLNATDSLYPHHSDWVARLQETIQMFKSHEENSSTWGTEIQMLSCRVDSVSSQIQVLRGHLENASADIQRVKDVLEDASTLSFQTQMLRSSVEGAGADLRKLKGDLEKANASNSQTHSFLKSSLENASLGLHMLSRGLGNANAEIAILKAGLKMANAQAQWANSSLKNANAQIQVLSGKLAGVQELRAQSQVLRSSLEGASAELQRVKGSLQNASALNSQMQTFLRGSLDNTSAEIQLLKGHSNWAGDEIHLLKRDLETVTAQTQVTSNSLKQTDAQIQLLKTELENASALDPKIEVLGVYVKNASREIQTLKQGMKTAADLGSKIQRLESSLQKASADIWQLKVDLENTKTLTMKIQEEQSRLEAVRVALGSQEQLQRTQNQLLQLILQGWHSYGGSVYYFSYVKKSWHEAEQFCVSQGAHLASVTSEEEQAFLVKFTSTSHHWIGLTDSGKEGSWRWVDGTPFNAAQTTR
;
A
#
# COMPACT_ATOMS: atom_id res chain seq x y z
N LEU A 1 -22.33 -57.77 -39.21
CA LEU A 1 -22.00 -58.88 -40.14
C LEU A 1 -23.09 -59.94 -39.99
N ALA A 2 -23.78 -60.20 -41.10
CA ALA A 2 -24.58 -61.38 -41.48
C ALA A 2 -25.57 -62.00 -40.46
N GLY A 3 -26.84 -62.15 -40.90
CA GLY A 3 -27.92 -62.75 -40.14
C GLY A 3 -27.92 -64.28 -40.13
N VAL A 4 -29.06 -64.86 -39.78
CA VAL A 4 -29.71 -66.03 -40.41
C VAL A 4 -30.96 -66.39 -39.59
N ASP A 5 -32.07 -66.49 -40.31
CA ASP A 5 -33.36 -67.01 -39.87
C ASP A 5 -33.26 -68.41 -39.24
N SER A 6 -34.13 -68.73 -38.29
CA SER A 6 -34.44 -70.11 -37.95
C SER A 6 -35.94 -70.31 -37.90
N ALA A 7 -36.40 -70.93 -38.98
CA ALA A 7 -37.74 -71.41 -39.22
C ALA A 7 -38.21 -72.36 -38.10
N ALA A 8 -39.40 -72.09 -37.58
CA ALA A 8 -40.15 -73.01 -36.76
C ALA A 8 -40.61 -74.21 -37.60
N ALA A 9 -40.25 -75.42 -37.19
CA ALA A 9 -40.72 -76.66 -37.79
C ALA A 9 -41.30 -77.62 -36.73
N ALA A 10 -42.60 -77.90 -36.93
CA ALA A 10 -43.40 -79.05 -36.51
C ALA A 10 -43.73 -79.26 -35.00
N PRO A 11 -44.93 -79.83 -34.72
CA PRO A 11 -44.98 -81.30 -34.69
C PRO A 11 -46.16 -81.90 -35.48
N GLU A 12 -45.84 -82.95 -36.24
CA GLU A 12 -46.80 -83.85 -36.87
C GLU A 12 -47.66 -84.60 -35.84
N ALA A 13 -48.91 -84.85 -36.21
CA ALA A 13 -49.90 -85.60 -35.44
C ALA A 13 -49.49 -87.08 -35.20
N PRO A 14 -49.93 -87.70 -34.09
CA PRO A 14 -49.54 -89.06 -33.73
C PRO A 14 -50.19 -90.10 -34.65
N ARG A 15 -49.36 -90.78 -35.45
CA ARG A 15 -49.76 -91.95 -36.25
C ARG A 15 -50.06 -93.13 -35.32
N ARG A 16 -51.33 -93.54 -35.23
CA ARG A 16 -51.74 -94.80 -34.58
C ARG A 16 -51.08 -96.01 -35.28
N PRO A 17 -50.72 -97.08 -34.54
CA PRO A 17 -49.94 -98.18 -35.09
C PRO A 17 -50.80 -99.04 -36.03
N ARG A 18 -50.49 -98.97 -37.34
CA ARG A 18 -51.12 -99.76 -38.41
C ARG A 18 -51.08 -101.28 -38.19
N LEU A 19 -50.22 -101.75 -37.30
CA LEU A 19 -50.03 -103.15 -36.91
C LEU A 19 -51.24 -103.75 -36.15
N PHE A 20 -51.93 -102.97 -35.32
CA PHE A 20 -53.06 -103.51 -34.54
C PHE A 20 -54.30 -103.77 -35.40
N GLN A 21 -54.56 -102.92 -36.39
CA GLN A 21 -55.66 -103.11 -37.35
C GLN A 21 -55.43 -104.29 -38.29
N THR A 22 -54.17 -104.55 -38.67
CA THR A 22 -53.82 -105.70 -39.53
C THR A 22 -53.96 -107.02 -38.77
N ILE A 23 -53.57 -107.07 -37.50
CA ILE A 23 -53.74 -108.28 -36.66
C ILE A 23 -55.23 -108.60 -36.44
N LEU A 24 -56.06 -107.59 -36.16
CA LEU A 24 -57.52 -107.78 -36.02
C LEU A 24 -58.18 -108.27 -37.32
N ALA A 25 -57.73 -107.77 -38.48
CA ALA A 25 -58.25 -108.21 -39.78
C ALA A 25 -57.89 -109.67 -40.08
N VAL A 26 -56.66 -110.11 -39.76
CA VAL A 26 -56.23 -111.51 -39.97
C VAL A 26 -57.02 -112.47 -39.07
N MET A 27 -57.24 -112.11 -37.80
CA MET A 27 -58.05 -112.92 -36.88
C MET A 27 -59.51 -113.06 -37.34
N ALA A 28 -60.10 -111.98 -37.88
CA ALA A 28 -61.44 -112.01 -38.45
C ALA A 28 -61.53 -112.92 -39.69
N VAL A 29 -60.52 -112.91 -40.57
CA VAL A 29 -60.46 -113.78 -41.76
C VAL A 29 -60.35 -115.26 -41.34
N ILE A 30 -59.55 -115.58 -40.32
CA ILE A 30 -59.40 -116.96 -39.82
C ILE A 30 -60.72 -117.48 -39.23
N LEU A 31 -61.43 -116.66 -38.44
CA LEU A 31 -62.73 -117.01 -37.87
C LEU A 31 -63.81 -117.24 -38.94
N VAL A 32 -63.89 -116.36 -39.95
CA VAL A 32 -64.83 -116.52 -41.07
C VAL A 32 -64.50 -117.78 -41.87
N SER A 33 -63.21 -118.03 -42.16
CA SER A 33 -62.78 -119.23 -42.89
C SER A 33 -63.14 -120.53 -42.14
N SER A 34 -63.00 -120.53 -40.81
CA SER A 34 -63.33 -121.69 -39.96
C SER A 34 -64.85 -121.94 -39.90
N LEU A 35 -65.67 -120.89 -39.86
CA LEU A 35 -67.13 -121.00 -39.91
C LEU A 35 -67.63 -121.48 -41.28
N VAL A 36 -67.00 -121.05 -42.38
CA VAL A 36 -67.32 -121.56 -43.73
C VAL A 36 -66.97 -123.05 -43.87
N ALA A 37 -65.83 -123.48 -43.32
CA ALA A 37 -65.45 -124.90 -43.31
C ALA A 37 -66.46 -125.77 -42.54
N LEU A 38 -66.93 -125.32 -41.36
CA LEU A 38 -67.97 -126.00 -40.59
C LEU A 38 -69.31 -126.06 -41.33
N PHE A 39 -69.68 -125.01 -42.06
CA PHE A 39 -70.90 -124.99 -42.88
C PHE A 39 -70.82 -125.96 -44.08
N ILE A 40 -69.65 -126.08 -44.72
CA ILE A 40 -69.41 -127.03 -45.82
C ILE A 40 -69.46 -128.47 -45.31
N VAL A 41 -68.85 -128.77 -44.16
CA VAL A 41 -68.90 -130.10 -43.52
C VAL A 41 -70.33 -130.46 -43.10
N GLY A 42 -71.08 -129.51 -42.54
CA GLY A 42 -72.50 -129.70 -42.20
C GLY A 42 -73.39 -129.96 -43.42
N LYS A 43 -73.07 -129.37 -44.58
CA LYS A 43 -73.80 -129.58 -45.83
C LYS A 43 -73.46 -130.91 -46.51
N LEU A 44 -72.19 -131.34 -46.46
CA LEU A 44 -71.75 -132.66 -46.93
C LEU A 44 -72.30 -133.82 -46.08
N LEU A 45 -72.51 -133.61 -44.76
CA LEU A 45 -73.22 -134.59 -43.92
C LEU A 45 -74.74 -134.62 -44.18
N GLY A 46 -75.33 -133.56 -44.73
CA GLY A 46 -76.76 -133.49 -45.07
C GLY A 46 -77.13 -134.24 -46.36
N ASP A 47 -76.23 -134.27 -47.34
CA ASP A 47 -76.47 -134.91 -48.66
C ASP A 47 -76.22 -136.44 -48.66
N LEU A 48 -75.71 -137.03 -47.57
CA LEU A 48 -75.44 -138.47 -47.44
C LEU A 48 -76.56 -139.30 -46.79
N ASN A 49 -77.71 -138.69 -46.45
CA ASN A 49 -78.79 -139.36 -45.71
C ASN A 49 -80.02 -139.75 -46.56
N ALA A 50 -79.89 -139.77 -47.90
CA ALA A 50 -80.96 -140.18 -48.80
C ALA A 50 -80.40 -140.87 -50.05
N THR A 51 -79.91 -142.10 -49.92
CA THR A 51 -79.98 -143.21 -50.90
C THR A 51 -79.15 -144.38 -50.37
N ASP A 52 -79.80 -145.24 -49.60
CA ASP A 52 -79.23 -146.49 -49.14
C ASP A 52 -79.61 -147.61 -50.12
N SER A 53 -78.64 -148.08 -50.90
CA SER A 53 -78.40 -149.52 -51.03
C SER A 53 -77.01 -149.81 -51.62
N LEU A 54 -76.30 -150.70 -50.93
CA LEU A 54 -75.22 -151.62 -51.35
C LEU A 54 -73.74 -151.25 -51.04
N TYR A 55 -73.22 -151.98 -50.02
CA TYR A 55 -71.86 -152.50 -49.78
C TYR A 55 -70.87 -151.73 -48.84
N PRO A 56 -69.95 -152.42 -48.13
CA PRO A 56 -69.84 -152.36 -46.66
C PRO A 56 -68.43 -152.03 -46.12
N HIS A 57 -68.23 -150.92 -45.41
CA HIS A 57 -67.03 -150.64 -44.56
C HIS A 57 -67.34 -149.55 -43.49
N HIS A 58 -68.11 -149.89 -42.45
CA HIS A 58 -68.61 -148.92 -41.45
C HIS A 58 -67.86 -148.94 -40.08
N SER A 59 -66.72 -149.63 -39.98
CA SER A 59 -66.01 -149.82 -38.69
C SER A 59 -64.76 -148.95 -38.50
N ASP A 60 -64.08 -148.53 -39.57
CA ASP A 60 -62.76 -147.87 -39.47
C ASP A 60 -62.85 -146.33 -39.37
N TRP A 61 -63.92 -145.75 -39.93
CA TRP A 61 -64.14 -144.30 -39.96
C TRP A 61 -64.52 -143.73 -38.58
N VAL A 62 -65.26 -144.49 -37.77
CA VAL A 62 -65.69 -144.06 -36.44
C VAL A 62 -64.52 -143.98 -35.46
N ALA A 63 -63.55 -144.89 -35.55
CA ALA A 63 -62.35 -144.89 -34.70
C ALA A 63 -61.46 -143.66 -34.95
N ARG A 64 -61.26 -143.29 -36.23
CA ARG A 64 -60.48 -142.11 -36.63
C ARG A 64 -61.12 -140.79 -36.18
N LEU A 65 -62.45 -140.71 -36.19
CA LEU A 65 -63.15 -139.52 -35.71
C LEU A 65 -62.92 -139.30 -34.22
N GLN A 66 -62.86 -140.39 -33.44
CA GLN A 66 -62.71 -140.32 -32.00
C GLN A 66 -61.30 -139.86 -31.56
N GLU A 67 -60.25 -140.30 -32.25
CA GLU A 67 -58.87 -139.78 -32.04
C GLU A 67 -58.77 -138.28 -32.36
N THR A 68 -59.47 -137.82 -33.41
CA THR A 68 -59.43 -136.42 -33.83
C THR A 68 -60.12 -135.50 -32.83
N ILE A 69 -61.23 -135.95 -32.23
CA ILE A 69 -61.95 -135.22 -31.17
C ILE A 69 -61.11 -135.13 -29.88
N GLN A 70 -60.35 -136.18 -29.56
CA GLN A 70 -59.50 -136.20 -28.36
C GLN A 70 -58.27 -135.29 -28.50
N MET A 71 -57.71 -135.18 -29.71
CA MET A 71 -56.71 -134.15 -30.03
C MET A 71 -57.27 -132.73 -29.86
N PHE A 72 -58.50 -132.47 -30.32
CA PHE A 72 -59.12 -131.15 -30.20
C PHE A 72 -59.38 -130.74 -28.75
N LYS A 73 -59.75 -131.68 -27.89
CA LYS A 73 -59.95 -131.44 -26.46
C LYS A 73 -58.66 -131.02 -25.73
N SER A 74 -57.52 -131.61 -26.11
CA SER A 74 -56.20 -131.21 -25.58
C SER A 74 -55.82 -129.76 -25.94
N HIS A 75 -56.36 -129.24 -27.05
CA HIS A 75 -56.12 -127.87 -27.50
C HIS A 75 -57.03 -126.85 -26.81
N GLU A 76 -58.20 -127.27 -26.30
CA GLU A 76 -59.12 -126.44 -25.51
C GLU A 76 -58.59 -126.20 -24.08
N GLU A 77 -57.93 -127.20 -23.48
CA GLU A 77 -57.28 -127.08 -22.16
C GLU A 77 -56.09 -126.09 -22.15
N ASN A 78 -55.50 -125.77 -23.30
CA ASN A 78 -54.43 -124.76 -23.45
C ASN A 78 -54.93 -123.30 -23.50
N SER A 79 -56.24 -123.05 -23.59
CA SER A 79 -56.81 -121.69 -23.66
C SER A 79 -56.49 -120.85 -22.41
N SER A 80 -56.42 -121.49 -21.24
CA SER A 80 -56.03 -120.85 -19.99
C SER A 80 -54.58 -120.34 -20.01
N THR A 81 -53.68 -121.04 -20.71
CA THR A 81 -52.25 -120.68 -20.81
C THR A 81 -52.07 -119.42 -21.65
N TRP A 82 -52.79 -119.30 -22.77
CA TRP A 82 -52.73 -118.12 -23.64
C TRP A 82 -53.29 -116.86 -22.95
N GLY A 83 -54.33 -117.02 -22.12
CA GLY A 83 -54.84 -115.93 -21.28
C GLY A 83 -53.79 -115.40 -20.30
N THR A 84 -53.01 -116.28 -19.68
CA THR A 84 -51.93 -115.88 -18.76
C THR A 84 -50.76 -115.18 -19.46
N GLU A 85 -50.37 -115.63 -20.65
CA GLU A 85 -49.29 -115.01 -21.44
C GLU A 85 -49.68 -113.61 -21.94
N ILE A 86 -50.92 -113.42 -22.40
CA ILE A 86 -51.43 -112.11 -22.84
C ILE A 86 -51.51 -111.15 -21.65
N GLN A 87 -51.96 -111.61 -20.47
CA GLN A 87 -51.94 -110.76 -19.27
C GLN A 87 -50.52 -110.42 -18.83
N MET A 88 -49.57 -111.35 -18.91
CA MET A 88 -48.16 -111.08 -18.62
C MET A 88 -47.58 -110.06 -19.61
N LEU A 89 -47.89 -110.17 -20.90
CA LEU A 89 -47.51 -109.19 -21.91
C LEU A 89 -48.16 -107.82 -21.67
N SER A 90 -49.44 -107.77 -21.29
CA SER A 90 -50.12 -106.52 -20.91
C SER A 90 -49.42 -105.88 -19.71
N CYS A 91 -49.10 -106.65 -18.66
CA CYS A 91 -48.37 -106.15 -17.50
C CYS A 91 -46.98 -105.62 -17.87
N ARG A 92 -46.28 -106.24 -18.83
CA ARG A 92 -44.99 -105.74 -19.33
C ARG A 92 -45.15 -104.47 -20.14
N VAL A 93 -46.18 -104.37 -20.97
CA VAL A 93 -46.50 -103.15 -21.72
C VAL A 93 -46.86 -102.01 -20.77
N ASP A 94 -47.64 -102.29 -19.73
CA ASP A 94 -47.99 -101.32 -18.69
C ASP A 94 -46.73 -100.88 -17.91
N SER A 95 -45.86 -101.83 -17.55
CA SER A 95 -44.58 -101.53 -16.92
C SER A 95 -43.69 -100.65 -17.80
N VAL A 96 -43.60 -100.93 -19.11
CA VAL A 96 -42.84 -100.11 -20.06
C VAL A 96 -43.50 -98.74 -20.23
N SER A 97 -44.82 -98.67 -20.25
CA SER A 97 -45.59 -97.41 -20.31
C SER A 97 -45.32 -96.53 -19.09
N SER A 98 -45.31 -97.11 -17.88
CA SER A 98 -44.93 -96.40 -16.65
C SER A 98 -43.48 -95.93 -16.69
N GLN A 99 -42.54 -96.75 -17.17
CA GLN A 99 -41.14 -96.34 -17.34
C GLN A 99 -41.01 -95.18 -18.34
N ILE A 100 -41.74 -95.19 -19.45
CA ILE A 100 -41.78 -94.10 -20.43
C ILE A 100 -42.36 -92.81 -19.81
N GLN A 101 -43.38 -92.92 -18.96
CA GLN A 101 -43.91 -91.75 -18.25
C GLN A 101 -42.91 -91.18 -17.24
N VAL A 102 -42.19 -92.03 -16.50
CA VAL A 102 -41.12 -91.59 -15.60
C VAL A 102 -39.99 -90.91 -16.38
N LEU A 103 -39.56 -91.51 -17.50
CA LEU A 103 -38.57 -90.91 -18.41
C LEU A 103 -39.04 -89.57 -18.97
N ARG A 104 -40.33 -89.43 -19.30
CA ARG A 104 -40.91 -88.15 -19.73
C ARG A 104 -40.81 -87.11 -18.62
N GLY A 105 -41.18 -87.46 -17.39
CA GLY A 105 -41.04 -86.57 -16.24
C GLY A 105 -39.59 -86.15 -15.98
N HIS A 106 -38.63 -87.07 -16.12
CA HIS A 106 -37.20 -86.75 -16.03
C HIS A 106 -36.76 -85.79 -17.14
N LEU A 107 -37.25 -85.96 -18.37
CA LEU A 107 -36.91 -85.10 -19.50
C LEU A 107 -37.49 -83.68 -19.33
N GLU A 108 -38.71 -83.58 -18.80
CA GLU A 108 -39.35 -82.30 -18.47
C GLU A 108 -38.58 -81.57 -17.36
N ASN A 109 -38.16 -82.28 -16.32
CA ASN A 109 -37.32 -81.71 -15.25
C ASN A 109 -35.97 -81.26 -15.79
N ALA A 110 -35.29 -82.07 -16.60
CA ALA A 110 -34.02 -81.71 -17.22
C ALA A 110 -34.16 -80.49 -18.15
N SER A 111 -35.26 -80.37 -18.88
CA SER A 111 -35.56 -79.20 -19.70
C SER A 111 -35.74 -77.94 -18.84
N ALA A 112 -36.42 -78.05 -17.70
CA ALA A 112 -36.59 -76.94 -16.76
C ALA A 112 -35.25 -76.53 -16.12
N ASP A 113 -34.38 -77.50 -15.80
CA ASP A 113 -33.02 -77.24 -15.30
C ASP A 113 -32.15 -76.54 -16.34
N ILE A 114 -32.19 -76.97 -17.60
CA ILE A 114 -31.46 -76.32 -18.69
C ILE A 114 -31.92 -74.88 -18.88
N GLN A 115 -33.23 -74.63 -18.81
CA GLN A 115 -33.76 -73.27 -18.92
C GLN A 115 -33.30 -72.39 -17.75
N ARG A 116 -33.32 -72.90 -16.51
CA ARG A 116 -32.78 -72.18 -15.35
C ARG A 116 -31.30 -71.84 -15.51
N VAL A 117 -30.49 -72.78 -16.03
CA VAL A 117 -29.06 -72.55 -16.29
C VAL A 117 -28.86 -71.48 -17.37
N LYS A 118 -29.71 -71.48 -18.40
CA LYS A 118 -29.68 -70.45 -19.46
C LYS A 118 -29.96 -69.06 -18.91
N ASP A 119 -31.00 -68.91 -18.08
CA ASP A 119 -31.36 -67.62 -17.47
C ASP A 119 -30.23 -67.11 -16.56
N VAL A 120 -29.62 -67.98 -15.75
CA VAL A 120 -28.45 -67.65 -14.92
C VAL A 120 -27.23 -67.24 -15.77
N LEU A 121 -27.03 -67.86 -16.93
CA LEU A 121 -25.92 -67.51 -17.84
C LEU A 121 -26.14 -66.13 -18.49
N GLU A 122 -27.39 -65.78 -18.79
CA GLU A 122 -27.77 -64.46 -19.32
C GLU A 122 -27.54 -63.35 -18.27
N ASP A 123 -27.94 -63.60 -17.01
CA ASP A 123 -27.64 -62.71 -15.89
C ASP A 123 -26.12 -62.55 -15.65
N ALA A 124 -25.36 -63.64 -15.75
CA ALA A 124 -23.90 -63.62 -15.61
C ALA A 124 -23.23 -62.79 -16.72
N SER A 125 -23.76 -62.84 -17.94
CA SER A 125 -23.26 -62.03 -19.06
C SER A 125 -23.51 -60.53 -18.85
N THR A 126 -24.68 -60.19 -18.30
CA THR A 126 -25.04 -58.81 -17.92
C THR A 126 -24.13 -58.30 -16.80
N LEU A 127 -23.86 -59.12 -15.79
CA LEU A 127 -22.94 -58.78 -14.70
C LEU A 127 -21.49 -58.62 -15.20
N SER A 128 -21.06 -59.43 -16.17
CA SER A 128 -19.75 -59.29 -16.81
C SER A 128 -19.62 -57.94 -17.54
N PHE A 129 -20.64 -57.52 -18.27
CA PHE A 129 -20.65 -56.22 -18.95
C PHE A 129 -20.61 -55.06 -17.95
N GLN A 130 -21.41 -55.11 -16.87
CA GLN A 130 -21.36 -54.12 -15.79
C GLN A 130 -19.99 -54.06 -15.10
N THR A 131 -19.37 -55.22 -14.86
CA THR A 131 -18.03 -55.32 -14.28
C THR A 131 -16.98 -54.68 -15.19
N GLN A 132 -17.10 -54.85 -16.51
CA GLN A 132 -16.20 -54.24 -17.48
C GLN A 132 -16.37 -52.71 -17.57
N MET A 133 -17.62 -52.22 -17.49
CA MET A 133 -17.92 -50.79 -17.40
C MET A 133 -17.39 -50.15 -16.10
N LEU A 134 -17.51 -50.85 -14.98
CA LEU A 134 -16.93 -50.38 -13.71
C LEU A 134 -15.40 -50.35 -13.79
N ARG A 135 -14.78 -51.36 -14.41
CA ARG A 135 -13.33 -51.39 -14.61
C ARG A 135 -12.84 -50.20 -15.43
N SER A 136 -13.47 -49.90 -16.57
CA SER A 136 -13.09 -48.75 -17.40
C SER A 136 -13.29 -47.42 -16.68
N SER A 137 -14.35 -47.29 -15.88
CA SER A 137 -14.59 -46.11 -15.04
C SER A 137 -13.52 -45.94 -13.96
N VAL A 138 -13.11 -47.03 -13.29
CA VAL A 138 -12.04 -47.01 -12.28
C VAL A 138 -10.68 -46.70 -12.91
N GLU A 139 -10.39 -47.24 -14.09
CA GLU A 139 -9.18 -46.93 -14.85
C GLU A 139 -9.14 -45.44 -15.26
N GLY A 140 -10.28 -44.88 -15.70
CA GLY A 140 -10.45 -43.46 -15.98
C GLY A 140 -10.20 -42.58 -14.75
N ALA A 141 -10.83 -42.90 -13.63
CA ALA A 141 -10.62 -42.20 -12.36
C ALA A 141 -9.16 -42.27 -11.89
N GLY A 142 -8.48 -43.41 -12.11
CA GLY A 142 -7.06 -43.57 -11.81
C GLY A 142 -6.13 -42.75 -12.73
N ALA A 143 -6.53 -42.49 -13.98
CA ALA A 143 -5.80 -41.59 -14.87
C ALA A 143 -5.96 -40.11 -14.43
N ASP A 144 -7.17 -39.71 -14.07
CA ASP A 144 -7.46 -38.36 -13.56
C ASP A 144 -6.72 -38.06 -12.25
N LEU A 145 -6.68 -39.03 -11.33
CA LEU A 145 -5.92 -38.92 -10.09
C LEU A 145 -4.42 -38.73 -10.33
N ARG A 146 -3.84 -39.45 -11.31
CA ARG A 146 -2.43 -39.28 -11.68
C ARG A 146 -2.16 -37.91 -12.29
N LYS A 147 -3.09 -37.39 -13.11
CA LYS A 147 -3.00 -36.03 -13.66
C LYS A 147 -3.04 -34.98 -12.56
N LEU A 148 -4.02 -35.07 -11.65
CA LEU A 148 -4.15 -34.19 -10.48
C LEU A 148 -2.90 -34.22 -9.60
N LYS A 149 -2.31 -35.40 -9.38
CA LYS A 149 -1.05 -35.53 -8.65
C LYS A 149 0.09 -34.77 -9.34
N GLY A 150 0.24 -34.92 -10.66
CA GLY A 150 1.26 -34.19 -11.43
C GLY A 150 1.05 -32.67 -11.42
N ASP A 151 -0.20 -32.22 -11.50
CA ASP A 151 -0.55 -30.80 -11.41
C ASP A 151 -0.26 -30.24 -10.01
N LEU A 152 -0.52 -31.01 -8.95
CA LEU A 152 -0.18 -30.65 -7.58
C LEU A 152 1.33 -30.53 -7.35
N GLU A 153 2.12 -31.46 -7.91
CA GLU A 153 3.59 -31.40 -7.84
C GLU A 153 4.15 -30.16 -8.56
N LYS A 154 3.61 -29.82 -9.74
CA LYS A 154 3.95 -28.58 -10.45
C LYS A 154 3.56 -27.33 -9.65
N ALA A 155 2.37 -27.32 -9.06
CA ALA A 155 1.92 -26.22 -8.22
C ALA A 155 2.83 -26.03 -7.00
N ASN A 156 3.27 -27.12 -6.37
CA ASN A 156 4.17 -27.08 -5.22
C ASN A 156 5.58 -26.61 -5.61
N ALA A 157 6.09 -27.02 -6.77
CA ALA A 157 7.36 -26.52 -7.32
C ALA A 157 7.29 -25.02 -7.64
N SER A 158 6.19 -24.58 -8.28
CA SER A 158 5.95 -23.16 -8.56
C SER A 158 5.86 -22.35 -7.27
N ASN A 159 5.16 -22.84 -6.24
CA ASN A 159 5.07 -22.20 -4.93
C ASN A 159 6.44 -22.08 -4.25
N SER A 160 7.28 -23.12 -4.34
CA SER A 160 8.65 -23.10 -3.82
C SER A 160 9.52 -22.05 -4.53
N GLN A 161 9.38 -21.94 -5.86
CA GLN A 161 10.06 -20.91 -6.64
C GLN A 161 9.61 -19.50 -6.23
N THR A 162 8.30 -19.28 -6.08
CA THR A 162 7.75 -18.01 -5.59
C THR A 162 8.29 -17.65 -4.21
N HIS A 163 8.34 -18.61 -3.28
CA HIS A 163 8.95 -18.39 -1.97
C HIS A 163 10.42 -17.97 -2.06
N SER A 164 11.21 -18.62 -2.93
CA SER A 164 12.62 -18.27 -3.12
C SER A 164 12.82 -16.86 -3.69
N PHE A 165 11.97 -16.47 -4.64
CA PHE A 165 11.97 -15.14 -5.25
C PHE A 165 11.58 -14.06 -4.24
N LEU A 166 10.53 -14.30 -3.45
CA LEU A 166 10.10 -13.39 -2.38
C LEU A 166 11.19 -13.23 -1.32
N LYS A 167 11.87 -14.32 -0.95
CA LYS A 167 13.00 -14.27 0.00
C LYS A 167 14.15 -13.42 -0.54
N SER A 168 14.58 -13.65 -1.78
CA SER A 168 15.65 -12.86 -2.41
C SER A 168 15.26 -11.39 -2.56
N SER A 169 14.02 -11.10 -2.94
CA SER A 169 13.49 -9.73 -3.04
C SER A 169 13.48 -9.03 -1.69
N LEU A 170 13.10 -9.73 -0.61
CA LEU A 170 13.10 -9.20 0.75
C LEU A 170 14.52 -8.92 1.26
N GLU A 171 15.47 -9.83 1.00
CA GLU A 171 16.87 -9.63 1.34
C GLU A 171 17.46 -8.42 0.61
N ASN A 172 17.15 -8.25 -0.68
CA ASN A 172 17.61 -7.11 -1.47
C ASN A 172 16.99 -5.78 -0.99
N ALA A 173 15.70 -5.79 -0.66
CA ALA A 173 15.02 -4.63 -0.07
C ALA A 173 15.62 -4.25 1.31
N SER A 174 15.95 -5.24 2.14
CA SER A 174 16.62 -5.04 3.43
C SER A 174 17.99 -4.40 3.26
N LEU A 175 18.76 -4.85 2.26
CA LEU A 175 20.08 -4.31 1.93
C LEU A 175 19.96 -2.84 1.47
N GLY A 176 18.96 -2.52 0.63
CA GLY A 176 18.64 -1.16 0.22
C GLY A 176 18.27 -0.25 1.41
N LEU A 177 17.45 -0.74 2.34
CA LEU A 177 17.08 -0.02 3.56
C LEU A 177 18.29 0.23 4.48
N HIS A 178 19.19 -0.74 4.62
CA HIS A 178 20.44 -0.57 5.37
C HIS A 178 21.33 0.51 4.74
N MET A 179 21.46 0.53 3.41
CA MET A 179 22.23 1.56 2.70
C MET A 179 21.61 2.96 2.87
N LEU A 180 20.28 3.08 2.80
CA LEU A 180 19.57 4.32 3.07
C LEU A 180 19.76 4.79 4.53
N SER A 181 19.65 3.88 5.49
CA SER A 181 19.88 4.17 6.92
C SER A 181 21.30 4.70 7.15
N ARG A 182 22.31 4.09 6.52
CA ARG A 182 23.69 4.56 6.56
C ARG A 182 23.85 5.94 5.92
N GLY A 183 23.23 6.16 4.76
CA GLY A 183 23.22 7.46 4.09
C GLY A 183 22.59 8.57 4.95
N LEU A 184 21.47 8.26 5.61
CA LEU A 184 20.82 9.18 6.55
C LEU A 184 21.69 9.48 7.77
N GLY A 185 22.40 8.47 8.29
CA GLY A 185 23.37 8.64 9.36
C GLY A 185 24.51 9.60 8.99
N ASN A 186 25.06 9.46 7.78
CA ASN A 186 26.10 10.37 7.27
C ASN A 186 25.57 11.80 7.11
N ALA A 187 24.39 11.97 6.50
CA ALA A 187 23.78 13.29 6.33
C ALA A 187 23.53 13.97 7.68
N ASN A 188 23.08 13.22 8.70
CA ASN A 188 22.91 13.75 10.05
C ASN A 188 24.24 14.20 10.68
N ALA A 189 25.34 13.47 10.43
CA ALA A 189 26.66 13.87 10.89
C ALA A 189 27.13 15.18 10.22
N GLU A 190 26.93 15.32 8.90
CA GLU A 190 27.23 16.55 8.16
C GLU A 190 26.41 17.74 8.68
N ILE A 191 25.11 17.55 8.91
CA ILE A 191 24.24 18.57 9.50
C ILE A 191 24.73 18.99 10.90
N ALA A 192 25.19 18.03 11.71
CA ALA A 192 25.73 18.33 13.04
C ALA A 192 27.01 19.18 12.95
N ILE A 193 27.91 18.85 12.01
CA ILE A 193 29.13 19.64 11.74
C ILE A 193 28.77 21.05 11.28
N LEU A 194 27.84 21.20 10.33
CA LEU A 194 27.39 22.50 9.85
C LEU A 194 26.76 23.33 10.97
N LYS A 195 25.95 22.70 11.84
CA LYS A 195 25.34 23.37 13.00
C LYS A 195 26.38 23.84 14.01
N ALA A 196 27.45 23.08 14.22
CA ALA A 196 28.58 23.49 15.05
C ALA A 196 29.34 24.66 14.42
N GLY A 197 29.60 24.61 13.10
CA GLY A 197 30.21 25.71 12.35
C GLY A 197 29.39 27.00 12.44
N LEU A 198 28.07 26.92 12.28
CA LEU A 198 27.17 28.07 12.41
C LEU A 198 27.20 28.69 13.81
N LYS A 199 27.21 27.86 14.87
CA LYS A 199 27.35 28.35 16.26
C LYS A 199 28.66 29.10 16.46
N MET A 200 29.76 28.59 15.90
CA MET A 200 31.08 29.21 16.01
C MET A 200 31.13 30.54 15.26
N ALA A 201 30.59 30.59 14.03
CA ALA A 201 30.48 31.82 13.24
C ALA A 201 29.63 32.88 13.97
N ASN A 202 28.51 32.47 14.58
CA ASN A 202 27.68 33.37 15.37
C ASN A 202 28.41 33.93 16.60
N ALA A 203 29.18 33.10 17.30
CA ALA A 203 30.01 33.56 18.42
C ALA A 203 31.09 34.56 17.97
N GLN A 204 31.75 34.31 16.83
CA GLN A 204 32.70 35.26 16.23
C GLN A 204 32.02 36.58 15.85
N ALA A 205 30.82 36.54 15.26
CA ALA A 205 30.07 37.75 14.93
C ALA A 205 29.69 38.56 16.19
N GLN A 206 29.27 37.89 17.27
CA GLN A 206 28.98 38.55 18.55
C GLN A 206 30.23 39.18 19.18
N TRP A 207 31.38 38.50 19.09
CA TRP A 207 32.65 39.05 19.55
C TRP A 207 33.06 40.28 18.74
N ALA A 208 32.99 40.21 17.41
CA ALA A 208 33.28 41.33 16.53
C ALA A 208 32.37 42.54 16.82
N ASN A 209 31.07 42.30 17.05
CA ASN A 209 30.12 43.34 17.43
C ASN A 209 30.46 44.00 18.78
N SER A 210 30.92 43.20 19.76
CA SER A 210 31.37 43.72 21.05
C SER A 210 32.63 44.56 20.92
N SER A 211 33.58 44.12 20.10
CA SER A 211 34.78 44.89 19.74
C SER A 211 34.44 46.21 19.05
N LEU A 212 33.48 46.20 18.11
CA LEU A 212 32.99 47.42 17.46
C LEU A 212 32.33 48.38 18.45
N LYS A 213 31.48 47.89 19.37
CA LYS A 213 30.90 48.72 20.43
C LYS A 213 31.97 49.37 21.32
N ASN A 214 33.00 48.61 21.69
CA ASN A 214 34.12 49.14 22.47
C ASN A 214 34.90 50.20 21.70
N ALA A 215 35.22 49.95 20.42
CA ALA A 215 35.87 50.93 19.56
C ALA A 215 35.03 52.22 19.43
N ASN A 216 33.72 52.09 19.27
CA ASN A 216 32.81 53.24 19.22
C ASN A 216 32.79 54.01 20.55
N ALA A 217 32.80 53.33 21.69
CA ALA A 217 32.91 53.98 23.01
C ALA A 217 34.22 54.76 23.15
N GLN A 218 35.34 54.19 22.67
CA GLN A 218 36.63 54.89 22.67
C GLN A 218 36.63 56.13 21.76
N ILE A 219 36.00 56.05 20.58
CA ILE A 219 35.83 57.20 19.68
C ILE A 219 35.02 58.31 20.37
N GLN A 220 33.95 57.97 21.10
CA GLN A 220 33.16 58.94 21.85
C GLN A 220 33.96 59.60 22.99
N VAL A 221 34.80 58.84 23.69
CA VAL A 221 35.71 59.41 24.70
C VAL A 221 36.72 60.38 24.06
N LEU A 222 37.29 60.01 22.90
CA LEU A 222 38.20 60.87 22.17
C LEU A 222 37.52 62.14 21.64
N SER A 223 36.27 62.05 21.18
CA SER A 223 35.49 63.22 20.74
C SER A 223 35.23 64.18 21.91
N GLY A 224 34.89 63.65 23.09
CA GLY A 224 34.75 64.44 24.31
C GLY A 224 36.05 65.13 24.73
N LYS A 225 37.19 64.43 24.64
CA LYS A 225 38.51 65.04 24.88
C LYS A 225 38.84 66.15 23.87
N LEU A 226 38.44 65.99 22.60
CA LEU A 226 38.62 67.00 21.57
C LEU A 226 37.78 68.27 21.86
N ALA A 227 36.60 68.13 22.45
CA ALA A 227 35.81 69.27 22.93
C ALA A 227 36.54 70.04 24.05
N GLY A 228 37.23 69.34 24.96
CA GLY A 228 38.10 69.98 25.96
C GLY A 228 39.25 70.79 25.35
N VAL A 229 39.77 70.40 24.18
CA VAL A 229 40.76 71.19 23.44
C VAL A 229 40.15 72.47 22.86
N GLN A 230 38.86 72.47 22.50
CA GLN A 230 38.16 73.69 22.10
C GLN A 230 38.00 74.67 23.28
N GLU A 231 37.74 74.16 24.49
CA GLU A 231 37.71 74.96 25.71
C GLU A 231 39.08 75.58 26.04
N LEU A 232 40.16 74.80 25.95
CA LEU A 232 41.53 75.30 26.09
C LEU A 232 41.85 76.39 25.04
N ARG A 233 41.34 76.24 23.82
CA ARG A 233 41.48 77.27 22.77
C ARG A 233 40.73 78.55 23.14
N ALA A 234 39.52 78.44 23.70
CA ALA A 234 38.77 79.59 24.19
C ALA A 234 39.51 80.30 25.33
N GLN A 235 40.06 79.55 26.28
CA GLN A 235 40.87 80.10 27.38
C GLN A 235 42.14 80.80 26.88
N SER A 236 42.83 80.22 25.89
CA SER A 236 43.98 80.87 25.25
C SER A 236 43.61 82.17 24.55
N GLN A 237 42.41 82.26 23.95
CA GLN A 237 41.90 83.48 23.32
C GLN A 237 41.67 84.59 24.36
N VAL A 238 41.11 84.23 25.52
CA VAL A 238 40.87 85.15 26.66
C VAL A 238 42.19 85.62 27.29
N LEU A 239 43.18 84.73 27.41
CA LEU A 239 44.52 85.13 27.87
C LEU A 239 45.18 86.10 26.90
N ARG A 240 45.01 85.89 25.58
CA ARG A 240 45.55 86.80 24.56
C ARG A 240 44.92 88.19 24.64
N SER A 241 43.59 88.28 24.78
CA SER A 241 42.93 89.59 24.93
C SER A 241 43.31 90.29 26.23
N SER A 242 43.51 89.53 27.32
CA SER A 242 44.00 90.07 28.59
C SER A 242 45.42 90.61 28.47
N LEU A 243 46.30 89.92 27.74
CA LEU A 243 47.68 90.35 27.48
C LEU A 243 47.71 91.60 26.59
N GLU A 244 46.85 91.68 25.57
CA GLU A 244 46.67 92.88 24.75
C GLU A 244 46.20 94.07 25.59
N GLY A 245 45.25 93.84 26.52
CA GLY A 245 44.79 94.83 27.49
C GLY A 245 45.93 95.32 28.40
N ALA A 246 46.70 94.40 28.98
CA ALA A 246 47.85 94.73 29.84
C ALA A 246 48.94 95.50 29.09
N SER A 247 49.19 95.16 27.82
CA SER A 247 50.11 95.90 26.94
C SER A 247 49.62 97.34 26.70
N ALA A 248 48.32 97.52 26.45
CA ALA A 248 47.72 98.85 26.29
C ALA A 248 47.80 99.68 27.58
N GLU A 249 47.60 99.07 28.76
CA GLU A 249 47.81 99.72 30.05
C GLU A 249 49.26 100.16 30.24
N LEU A 250 50.23 99.29 29.92
CA LEU A 250 51.67 99.60 29.98
C LEU A 250 52.04 100.79 29.08
N GLN A 251 51.49 100.86 27.86
CA GLN A 251 51.69 102.01 26.98
C GLN A 251 51.09 103.30 27.58
N ARG A 252 49.94 103.19 28.24
CA ARG A 252 49.31 104.34 28.95
C ARG A 252 50.20 104.84 30.08
N VAL A 253 50.71 103.93 30.92
CA VAL A 253 51.63 104.25 32.02
C VAL A 253 52.92 104.87 31.50
N LYS A 254 53.47 104.34 30.40
CA LYS A 254 54.64 104.92 29.72
C LYS A 254 54.37 106.36 29.26
N GLY A 255 53.20 106.63 28.68
CA GLY A 255 52.77 107.99 28.32
C GLY A 255 52.62 108.91 29.54
N SER A 256 52.04 108.42 30.63
CA SER A 256 51.95 109.17 31.89
C SER A 256 53.32 109.49 32.49
N LEU A 257 54.28 108.56 32.41
CA LEU A 257 55.67 108.78 32.86
C LEU A 257 56.39 109.82 32.00
N GLN A 258 56.15 109.81 30.68
CA GLN A 258 56.66 110.84 29.78
C GLN A 258 56.09 112.22 30.14
N ASN A 259 54.79 112.33 30.43
CA ASN A 259 54.18 113.57 30.90
C ASN A 259 54.76 114.03 32.25
N ALA A 260 54.98 113.12 33.20
CA ALA A 260 55.61 113.43 34.48
C ALA A 260 57.05 113.94 34.30
N SER A 261 57.80 113.36 33.36
CA SER A 261 59.15 113.83 33.02
C SER A 261 59.15 115.23 32.41
N ALA A 262 58.16 115.56 31.58
CA ALA A 262 57.96 116.91 31.04
C ALA A 262 57.62 117.91 32.13
N LEU A 263 56.71 117.56 33.05
CA LEU A 263 56.35 118.40 34.22
C LEU A 263 57.57 118.65 35.12
N ASN A 264 58.39 117.63 35.35
CA ASN A 264 59.62 117.77 36.12
C ASN A 264 60.62 118.73 35.45
N SER A 265 60.75 118.67 34.11
CA SER A 265 61.57 119.65 33.39
C SER A 265 61.04 121.07 33.54
N GLN A 266 59.72 121.25 33.49
CA GLN A 266 59.06 122.55 33.66
C GLN A 266 59.27 123.13 35.08
N MET A 267 59.20 122.28 36.10
CA MET A 267 59.48 122.65 37.49
C MET A 267 60.95 123.11 37.67
N GLN A 268 61.90 122.42 37.05
CA GLN A 268 63.33 122.81 37.10
C GLN A 268 63.58 124.17 36.42
N THR A 269 62.87 124.49 35.34
CA THR A 269 62.94 125.79 34.67
C THR A 269 62.37 126.91 35.55
N PHE A 270 61.23 126.65 36.22
CA PHE A 270 60.61 127.61 37.15
C PHE A 270 61.51 127.91 38.35
N LEU A 271 62.11 126.88 38.96
CA LEU A 271 63.05 127.04 40.07
C LEU A 271 64.27 127.86 39.68
N ARG A 272 64.75 127.73 38.43
CA ARG A 272 65.87 128.54 37.90
C ARG A 272 65.52 130.02 37.79
N GLY A 273 64.36 130.32 37.20
CA GLY A 273 63.89 131.70 37.07
C GLY A 273 63.67 132.39 38.42
N SER A 274 63.19 131.67 39.44
CA SER A 274 63.07 132.20 40.80
C SER A 274 64.44 132.49 41.42
N LEU A 275 65.42 131.61 41.22
CA LEU A 275 66.77 131.78 41.79
C LEU A 275 67.50 133.00 41.21
N ASP A 276 67.35 133.23 39.90
CA ASP A 276 67.91 134.40 39.20
C ASP A 276 67.27 135.72 39.69
N ASN A 277 65.96 135.71 39.96
CA ASN A 277 65.24 136.86 40.52
C ASN A 277 65.68 137.18 41.96
N THR A 278 65.85 136.16 42.79
CA THR A 278 66.29 136.33 44.20
C THR A 278 67.74 136.82 44.26
N SER A 279 68.59 136.42 43.31
CA SER A 279 69.96 136.94 43.17
C SER A 279 70.01 138.43 42.80
N ALA A 280 69.00 138.93 42.06
CA ALA A 280 68.90 140.34 41.70
C ALA A 280 68.46 141.22 42.89
N GLU A 281 67.57 140.73 43.75
CA GLU A 281 67.10 141.45 44.95
C GLU A 281 68.18 141.58 46.04
N ILE A 282 69.06 140.58 46.19
CA ILE A 282 70.18 140.61 47.16
C ILE A 282 71.25 141.64 46.79
N GLN A 283 71.41 141.98 45.50
CA GLN A 283 72.31 143.05 45.04
C GLN A 283 71.78 144.46 45.39
N LEU A 284 70.46 144.63 45.53
CA LEU A 284 69.81 145.92 45.82
C LEU A 284 69.79 146.27 47.33
N LEU A 285 69.78 145.25 48.19
CA LEU A 285 69.73 145.38 49.66
C LEU A 285 71.07 145.77 50.31
N LYS A 286 72.16 145.90 49.53
CA LYS A 286 73.45 146.41 50.02
C LYS A 286 73.50 147.95 50.12
N GLY A 287 72.49 148.65 49.59
CA GLY A 287 72.42 150.12 49.59
C GLY A 287 71.71 150.78 50.78
N HIS A 288 71.03 150.02 51.66
CA HIS A 288 70.07 150.58 52.63
C HIS A 288 70.44 150.44 54.12
N SER A 289 71.68 150.08 54.47
CA SER A 289 72.09 149.89 55.88
C SER A 289 72.82 151.10 56.47
N ASN A 290 72.16 152.26 56.51
CA ASN A 290 72.62 153.44 57.28
C ASN A 290 71.44 154.30 57.76
N TRP A 291 70.44 153.70 58.42
CA TRP A 291 69.46 154.47 59.20
C TRP A 291 68.68 153.55 60.16
N ALA A 292 68.48 154.04 61.38
CA ALA A 292 67.57 153.51 62.41
C ALA A 292 68.09 152.31 63.23
N GLY A 293 69.08 152.60 64.09
CA GLY A 293 69.46 151.78 65.24
C GLY A 293 68.71 152.14 66.52
N ASP A 294 68.47 153.40 66.85
CA ASP A 294 68.15 153.74 68.24
C ASP A 294 66.93 154.65 68.34
N GLU A 295 65.78 154.10 68.73
CA GLU A 295 64.91 154.68 69.78
C GLU A 295 63.76 153.69 70.10
N ILE A 296 64.09 152.43 70.34
CA ILE A 296 63.23 151.54 71.12
C ILE A 296 63.55 151.83 72.59
N HIS A 297 62.63 152.49 73.29
CA HIS A 297 62.13 152.11 74.63
C HIS A 297 61.53 153.32 75.37
N LEU A 298 60.21 153.43 75.36
CA LEU A 298 59.44 153.90 76.52
C LEU A 298 57.96 153.83 76.16
N LEU A 299 57.04 153.14 76.81
CA LEU A 299 56.93 152.24 77.95
C LEU A 299 55.50 151.68 77.69
N LYS A 300 55.25 150.37 77.73
CA LYS A 300 55.14 149.62 78.99
C LYS A 300 54.28 150.37 80.02
N ARG A 301 52.96 150.36 79.80
CA ARG A 301 51.96 150.62 80.83
C ARG A 301 50.59 150.54 80.15
N ASP A 302 49.98 149.39 79.97
CA ASP A 302 49.59 148.47 81.02
C ASP A 302 48.86 147.35 80.25
N LEU A 303 49.15 146.06 80.44
CA LEU A 303 48.70 145.31 81.61
C LEU A 303 47.15 145.47 81.68
N GLU A 304 46.32 144.62 81.13
CA GLU A 304 46.12 143.18 81.29
C GLU A 304 45.20 142.77 80.13
N THR A 305 45.37 141.69 79.40
CA THR A 305 45.09 140.34 79.89
C THR A 305 45.77 139.39 78.91
N VAL A 306 47.05 139.23 79.17
CA VAL A 306 47.90 138.11 78.75
C VAL A 306 47.17 136.82 79.12
N THR A 307 47.08 135.91 78.17
CA THR A 307 47.65 134.61 78.50
C THR A 307 46.71 133.45 78.27
N ALA A 308 46.65 132.99 77.02
CA ALA A 308 46.85 131.59 76.69
C ALA A 308 45.71 130.63 77.05
N GLN A 309 45.01 130.10 76.07
CA GLN A 309 45.46 128.96 75.26
C GLN A 309 44.82 127.68 75.78
N THR A 310 44.61 126.83 74.80
CA THR A 310 44.57 125.38 74.92
C THR A 310 43.24 124.76 75.30
N GLN A 311 42.77 124.02 74.30
CA GLN A 311 42.32 122.64 74.43
C GLN A 311 40.89 122.38 74.90
N VAL A 312 40.05 122.28 73.87
CA VAL A 312 39.32 121.05 73.47
C VAL A 312 38.31 120.47 74.46
N THR A 313 37.18 120.14 73.84
CA THR A 313 36.08 119.27 74.27
C THR A 313 35.18 119.79 75.37
N SER A 314 33.94 120.11 75.00
CA SER A 314 32.82 119.19 75.27
C SER A 314 31.47 119.81 74.91
N ASN A 315 30.78 119.16 73.97
CA ASN A 315 29.33 118.88 73.94
C ASN A 315 28.35 120.09 73.83
N SER A 316 27.23 120.02 73.09
CA SER A 316 26.14 119.07 73.34
C SER A 316 24.98 119.22 72.34
N LEU A 317 24.44 118.06 71.94
CA LEU A 317 23.00 117.71 71.77
C LEU A 317 22.21 118.40 70.62
N LYS A 318 21.40 117.69 69.80
CA LYS A 318 20.49 116.55 70.05
C LYS A 318 20.24 115.76 68.75
N GLN A 319 20.02 114.44 68.85
CA GLN A 319 18.69 113.81 68.67
C GLN A 319 18.79 112.26 68.61
N THR A 320 18.44 111.61 69.73
CA THR A 320 17.77 110.30 69.95
C THR A 320 17.93 109.22 68.88
N ASP A 321 18.54 108.06 69.13
CA ASP A 321 18.40 107.08 70.24
C ASP A 321 16.99 106.50 70.40
N ALA A 322 16.81 105.34 69.79
CA ALA A 322 15.73 104.40 70.03
C ALA A 322 16.33 103.05 70.45
N GLN A 323 16.47 102.91 71.77
CA GLN A 323 16.01 101.77 72.59
C GLN A 323 16.70 100.42 72.31
N ILE A 324 17.80 100.09 72.98
CA ILE A 324 17.91 99.55 74.36
C ILE A 324 17.17 98.21 74.57
N GLN A 325 18.00 97.16 74.63
CA GLN A 325 18.03 96.04 75.59
C GLN A 325 16.69 95.35 75.89
N LEU A 326 16.45 94.15 75.40
CA LEU A 326 17.05 92.88 75.86
C LEU A 326 17.10 92.73 77.39
N LEU A 327 16.08 91.99 77.85
CA LEU A 327 15.98 91.20 79.07
C LEU A 327 15.87 91.98 80.38
N LYS A 328 14.79 91.65 81.11
CA LYS A 328 14.80 90.97 82.43
C LYS A 328 13.59 91.46 83.22
N THR A 329 12.47 90.74 83.12
CA THR A 329 11.81 89.88 84.14
C THR A 329 10.52 90.58 84.56
N GLU A 330 9.32 89.99 84.59
CA GLU A 330 8.84 88.69 85.07
C GLU A 330 7.70 88.22 84.14
N LEU A 331 7.62 86.95 83.69
CA LEU A 331 7.09 85.80 84.44
C LEU A 331 5.73 86.09 85.10
N GLU A 332 4.62 85.86 84.38
CA GLU A 332 3.37 85.23 84.85
C GLU A 332 2.24 85.43 83.82
N ASN A 333 2.00 84.45 82.95
CA ASN A 333 0.84 83.57 83.11
C ASN A 333 0.68 82.60 81.94
N ALA A 334 0.41 81.36 82.36
CA ALA A 334 0.14 80.22 81.53
C ALA A 334 -1.30 80.19 81.01
N SER A 335 -1.48 79.25 80.08
CA SER A 335 -2.68 78.48 79.75
C SER A 335 -3.52 78.98 78.57
N ALA A 336 -3.29 78.34 77.40
CA ALA A 336 -4.35 77.78 76.54
C ALA A 336 -3.78 77.33 75.17
N LEU A 337 -2.92 76.30 75.11
CA LEU A 337 -2.58 75.66 73.82
C LEU A 337 -2.38 74.14 73.89
N ASP A 338 -2.95 73.48 74.92
CA ASP A 338 -2.86 72.03 75.06
C ASP A 338 -3.79 71.19 74.15
N PRO A 339 -4.91 71.68 73.57
CA PRO A 339 -5.78 70.81 72.74
C PRO A 339 -5.42 70.76 71.24
N LYS A 340 -4.39 71.48 70.76
CA LYS A 340 -4.01 71.45 69.33
C LYS A 340 -2.94 70.42 68.96
N ILE A 341 -2.18 69.91 69.94
CA ILE A 341 -1.12 68.92 69.71
C ILE A 341 -1.72 67.50 69.57
N GLU A 342 -2.88 67.22 70.16
CA GLU A 342 -3.56 65.92 70.06
C GLU A 342 -4.27 65.72 68.69
N VAL A 343 -4.85 66.78 68.12
CA VAL A 343 -5.50 66.74 66.79
C VAL A 343 -4.47 66.57 65.67
N LEU A 344 -3.31 67.24 65.75
CA LEU A 344 -2.20 67.04 64.80
C LEU A 344 -1.65 65.60 64.83
N GLY A 345 -1.64 64.96 66.00
CA GLY A 345 -1.25 63.56 66.15
C GLY A 345 -2.20 62.58 65.44
N VAL A 346 -3.50 62.86 65.41
CA VAL A 346 -4.50 62.06 64.67
C VAL A 346 -4.33 62.20 63.16
N TYR A 347 -4.12 63.43 62.66
CA TYR A 347 -3.86 63.66 61.23
C TYR A 347 -2.57 62.99 60.74
N VAL A 348 -1.49 63.06 61.54
CA VAL A 348 -0.21 62.40 61.20
C VAL A 348 -0.33 60.87 61.26
N LYS A 349 -1.06 60.31 62.24
CA LYS A 349 -1.35 58.87 62.27
C LYS A 349 -2.20 58.41 61.09
N ASN A 350 -3.20 59.20 60.68
CA ASN A 350 -4.07 58.83 59.57
C ASN A 350 -3.32 58.91 58.23
N ALA A 351 -2.50 59.95 58.02
CA ALA A 351 -1.59 60.06 56.89
C ALA A 351 -0.56 58.91 56.85
N SER A 352 0.01 58.54 58.00
CA SER A 352 0.91 57.38 58.10
C SER A 352 0.21 56.06 57.77
N ARG A 353 -1.07 55.91 58.11
CA ARG A 353 -1.89 54.74 57.78
C ARG A 353 -2.15 54.68 56.28
N GLU A 354 -2.56 55.79 55.66
CA GLU A 354 -2.76 55.89 54.21
C GLU A 354 -1.47 55.62 53.42
N ILE A 355 -0.33 56.13 53.88
CA ILE A 355 0.99 55.86 53.29
C ILE A 355 1.33 54.36 53.40
N GLN A 356 0.99 53.68 54.50
CA GLN A 356 1.15 52.22 54.61
C GLN A 356 0.21 51.46 53.67
N THR A 357 -1.04 51.89 53.52
CA THR A 357 -1.99 51.28 52.58
C THR A 357 -1.54 51.46 51.12
N LEU A 358 -1.01 52.64 50.77
CA LEU A 358 -0.38 52.91 49.48
C LEU A 358 0.87 52.05 49.26
N LYS A 359 1.72 51.88 50.28
CA LYS A 359 2.90 51.00 50.23
C LYS A 359 2.51 49.54 50.01
N GLN A 360 1.44 49.08 50.63
CA GLN A 360 0.91 47.73 50.41
C GLN A 360 0.29 47.60 49.01
N GLY A 361 -0.43 48.62 48.52
CA GLY A 361 -0.94 48.68 47.15
C GLY A 361 0.16 48.67 46.07
N MET A 362 1.28 49.34 46.33
CA MET A 362 2.48 49.27 45.46
C MET A 362 3.10 47.87 45.44
N LYS A 363 2.99 47.09 46.52
CA LYS A 363 3.45 45.70 46.57
C LYS A 363 2.59 44.79 45.69
N THR A 364 1.27 45.00 45.66
CA THR A 364 0.34 44.31 44.75
C THR A 364 0.58 44.68 43.28
N ALA A 365 0.94 45.94 43.01
CA ALA A 365 1.31 46.39 41.66
C ALA A 365 2.62 45.74 41.15
N ALA A 366 3.62 45.58 42.02
CA ALA A 366 4.85 44.85 41.69
C ALA A 366 4.57 43.35 41.40
N ASP A 367 3.67 42.75 42.17
CA ASP A 367 3.25 41.35 41.97
C ASP A 367 2.50 41.17 40.63
N LEU A 368 1.69 42.15 40.24
CA LEU A 368 1.03 42.21 38.94
C LEU A 368 2.05 42.38 37.79
N GLY A 369 3.08 43.20 37.98
CA GLY A 369 4.20 43.33 37.02
C GLY A 369 4.92 42.01 36.76
N SER A 370 5.16 41.21 37.81
CA SER A 370 5.77 39.87 37.66
C SER A 370 4.88 38.87 36.90
N LYS A 371 3.54 39.03 36.98
CA LYS A 371 2.58 38.22 36.23
C LYS A 371 2.55 38.63 34.75
N ILE A 372 2.58 39.94 34.48
CA ILE A 372 2.67 40.47 33.10
C ILE A 372 3.95 39.98 32.43
N GLN A 373 5.09 40.04 33.11
CA GLN A 373 6.37 39.58 32.56
C GLN A 373 6.41 38.07 32.28
N ARG A 374 5.73 37.26 33.12
CA ARG A 374 5.53 35.82 32.86
C ARG A 374 4.62 35.57 31.66
N LEU A 375 3.55 36.35 31.51
CA LEU A 375 2.65 36.26 30.37
C LEU A 375 3.36 36.66 29.07
N GLU A 376 4.17 37.73 29.07
CA GLU A 376 5.01 38.12 27.93
C GLU A 376 6.01 37.02 27.57
N SER A 377 6.68 36.42 28.55
CA SER A 377 7.60 35.31 28.31
C SER A 377 6.89 34.10 27.71
N SER A 378 5.67 33.82 28.17
CA SER A 378 4.84 32.72 27.65
C SER A 378 4.35 33.00 26.23
N LEU A 379 4.01 34.26 25.93
CA LEU A 379 3.59 34.70 24.59
C LEU A 379 4.75 34.64 23.59
N GLN A 380 5.95 35.05 23.99
CA GLN A 380 7.17 34.92 23.18
C GLN A 380 7.49 33.45 22.87
N LYS A 381 7.32 32.56 23.86
CA LYS A 381 7.48 31.12 23.66
C LYS A 381 6.44 30.56 22.67
N ALA A 382 5.16 30.91 22.86
CA ALA A 382 4.10 30.51 21.94
C ALA A 382 4.34 31.02 20.50
N SER A 383 4.87 32.24 20.35
CA SER A 383 5.27 32.78 19.05
C SER A 383 6.37 31.96 18.38
N ALA A 384 7.38 31.52 19.15
CA ALA A 384 8.45 30.66 18.63
C ALA A 384 7.92 29.29 18.22
N ASP A 385 7.03 28.70 19.03
CA ASP A 385 6.40 27.41 18.74
C ASP A 385 5.53 27.47 17.46
N ILE A 386 4.77 28.56 17.28
CA ILE A 386 3.96 28.80 16.06
C ILE A 386 4.87 28.92 14.83
N TRP A 387 5.98 29.64 14.93
CA TRP A 387 6.93 29.75 13.82
C TRP A 387 7.50 28.38 13.45
N GLN A 388 7.82 27.56 14.45
CA GLN A 388 8.34 26.22 14.23
C GLN A 388 7.32 25.28 13.59
N LEU A 389 6.07 25.31 14.06
CA LEU A 389 4.96 24.56 13.45
C LEU A 389 4.74 24.96 11.99
N LYS A 390 4.95 26.24 11.63
CA LYS A 390 4.86 26.69 10.24
C LYS A 390 5.95 26.09 9.37
N VAL A 391 7.18 25.99 9.87
CA VAL A 391 8.29 25.32 9.18
C VAL A 391 7.99 23.83 9.01
N ASP A 392 7.52 23.17 10.07
CA ASP A 392 7.18 21.75 10.03
C ASP A 392 6.03 21.45 9.07
N LEU A 393 5.05 22.36 8.96
CA LEU A 393 3.97 22.25 7.98
C LEU A 393 4.48 22.29 6.53
N GLU A 394 5.41 23.19 6.21
CA GLU A 394 6.00 23.26 4.86
C GLU A 394 6.88 22.04 4.55
N ASN A 395 7.61 21.53 5.55
CA ASN A 395 8.34 20.27 5.43
C ASN A 395 7.37 19.10 5.17
N THR A 396 6.24 19.07 5.86
CA THR A 396 5.21 18.03 5.70
C THR A 396 4.55 18.08 4.31
N LYS A 397 4.27 19.27 3.78
CA LYS A 397 3.80 19.43 2.39
C LYS A 397 4.82 18.91 1.38
N THR A 398 6.09 19.23 1.59
CA THR A 398 7.19 18.75 0.74
C THR A 398 7.28 17.22 0.78
N LEU A 399 7.15 16.63 1.97
CA LEU A 399 7.15 15.18 2.15
C LEU A 399 5.95 14.52 1.44
N THR A 400 4.78 15.14 1.53
CA THR A 400 3.55 14.65 0.87
C THR A 400 3.70 14.62 -0.64
N MET A 401 4.29 15.67 -1.23
CA MET A 401 4.58 15.71 -2.68
C MET A 401 5.52 14.59 -3.11
N LYS A 402 6.59 14.33 -2.34
CA LYS A 402 7.52 13.22 -2.62
C LYS A 402 6.86 11.85 -2.50
N ILE A 403 5.98 11.67 -1.52
CA ILE A 403 5.21 10.43 -1.37
C ILE A 403 4.31 10.22 -2.60
N GLN A 404 3.65 11.27 -3.09
CA GLN A 404 2.80 11.18 -4.28
C GLN A 404 3.61 10.85 -5.56
N GLU A 405 4.81 11.40 -5.68
CA GLU A 405 5.73 11.10 -6.78
C GLU A 405 6.15 9.63 -6.76
N GLU A 406 6.60 9.13 -5.61
CA GLU A 406 7.00 7.72 -5.46
C GLU A 406 5.83 6.75 -5.66
N GLN A 407 4.62 7.12 -5.23
CA GLN A 407 3.41 6.34 -5.54
C GLN A 407 3.14 6.25 -7.04
N SER A 408 3.32 7.36 -7.78
CA SER A 408 3.14 7.39 -9.23
C SER A 408 4.19 6.53 -9.95
N ARG A 409 5.44 6.55 -9.47
CA ARG A 409 6.51 5.69 -9.99
C ARG A 409 6.23 4.21 -9.71
N LEU A 410 5.73 3.88 -8.52
CA LEU A 410 5.38 2.50 -8.15
C LEU A 410 4.28 1.94 -9.07
N GLU A 411 3.26 2.75 -9.37
CA GLU A 411 2.18 2.33 -10.26
C GLU A 411 2.68 2.12 -11.70
N ALA A 412 3.56 2.99 -12.19
CA ALA A 412 4.20 2.79 -13.50
C ALA A 412 4.99 1.47 -13.56
N VAL A 413 5.72 1.13 -12.50
CA VAL A 413 6.44 -0.16 -12.41
C VAL A 413 5.46 -1.34 -12.38
N ARG A 414 4.34 -1.22 -11.66
CA ARG A 414 3.30 -2.27 -11.62
C ARG A 414 2.72 -2.55 -13.00
N VAL A 415 2.40 -1.52 -13.77
CA VAL A 415 1.88 -1.64 -15.14
C VAL A 415 2.92 -2.26 -16.07
N ALA A 416 4.19 -1.84 -15.95
CA ALA A 416 5.29 -2.41 -16.73
C ALA A 416 5.50 -3.90 -16.42
N LEU A 417 5.44 -4.30 -15.14
CA LEU A 417 5.54 -5.70 -14.74
C LEU A 417 4.38 -6.54 -15.28
N GLY A 418 3.15 -6.02 -15.24
CA GLY A 418 1.99 -6.69 -15.83
C GLY A 418 2.14 -6.90 -17.34
N SER A 419 2.67 -5.90 -18.05
CA SER A 419 2.99 -6.01 -19.49
C SER A 419 4.08 -7.05 -19.76
N GLN A 420 5.10 -7.11 -18.90
CA GLN A 420 6.20 -8.06 -19.01
C GLN A 420 5.75 -9.50 -18.77
N GLU A 421 4.93 -9.75 -17.75
CA GLU A 421 4.35 -11.08 -17.50
C GLU A 421 3.50 -11.55 -18.68
N GLN A 422 2.71 -10.65 -19.26
CA GLN A 422 1.89 -10.98 -20.42
C GLN A 422 2.76 -11.30 -21.63
N LEU A 423 3.80 -10.52 -21.90
CA LEU A 423 4.77 -10.81 -22.95
C LEU A 423 5.42 -12.18 -22.74
N GLN A 424 5.81 -12.51 -21.51
CA GLN A 424 6.42 -13.80 -21.19
C GLN A 424 5.43 -14.97 -21.37
N ARG A 425 4.14 -14.78 -21.04
CA ARG A 425 3.09 -15.77 -21.34
C ARG A 425 2.93 -15.99 -22.83
N THR A 426 2.84 -14.92 -23.62
CA THR A 426 2.72 -15.01 -25.09
C THR A 426 3.95 -15.66 -25.71
N GLN A 427 5.16 -15.32 -25.25
CA GLN A 427 6.40 -15.96 -25.70
C GLN A 427 6.42 -17.45 -25.37
N ASN A 428 6.00 -17.84 -24.16
CA ASN A 428 5.92 -19.24 -23.78
C ASN A 428 4.89 -20.00 -24.61
N GLN A 429 3.73 -19.41 -24.90
CA GLN A 429 2.71 -20.00 -25.78
C GLN A 429 3.26 -20.18 -27.20
N LEU A 430 3.92 -19.17 -27.76
CA LEU A 430 4.56 -19.25 -29.07
C LEU A 430 5.64 -20.33 -29.11
N LEU A 431 6.46 -20.44 -28.07
CA LEU A 431 7.48 -21.48 -27.96
C LEU A 431 6.86 -22.89 -27.95
N GLN A 432 5.74 -23.08 -27.24
CA GLN A 432 5.04 -24.36 -27.23
C GLN A 432 4.51 -24.74 -28.63
N LEU A 433 3.94 -23.79 -29.36
CA LEU A 433 3.51 -24.02 -30.74
C LEU A 433 4.70 -24.38 -31.65
N ILE A 434 5.81 -23.67 -31.53
CA ILE A 434 7.02 -23.97 -32.31
C ILE A 434 7.55 -25.38 -32.01
N LEU A 435 7.57 -25.79 -30.73
CA LEU A 435 7.96 -27.15 -30.33
C LEU A 435 7.03 -28.24 -30.86
N GLN A 436 5.77 -27.90 -31.16
CA GLN A 436 4.79 -28.79 -31.80
C GLN A 436 4.88 -28.81 -33.33
N GLY A 437 5.86 -28.11 -33.91
CA GLY A 437 6.08 -28.07 -35.36
C GLY A 437 5.36 -26.94 -36.09
N TRP A 438 4.88 -25.92 -35.37
CA TRP A 438 4.37 -24.69 -35.99
C TRP A 438 5.52 -23.74 -36.34
N HIS A 439 5.34 -22.94 -37.38
CA HIS A 439 6.33 -21.96 -37.85
C HIS A 439 5.76 -20.56 -37.72
N SER A 440 6.54 -19.61 -37.18
CA SER A 440 6.09 -18.23 -37.03
C SER A 440 6.64 -17.33 -38.13
N TYR A 441 5.79 -16.47 -38.68
CA TYR A 441 6.15 -15.46 -39.66
C TYR A 441 5.17 -14.29 -39.62
N GLY A 442 5.65 -13.06 -39.73
CA GLY A 442 4.79 -11.87 -39.87
C GLY A 442 3.80 -11.60 -38.73
N GLY A 443 4.01 -12.16 -37.53
CA GLY A 443 3.06 -12.09 -36.41
C GLY A 443 2.01 -13.20 -36.39
N SER A 444 2.01 -14.08 -37.40
CA SER A 444 1.16 -15.26 -37.51
C SER A 444 1.96 -16.55 -37.23
N VAL A 445 1.24 -17.65 -37.00
CA VAL A 445 1.79 -18.99 -36.83
C VAL A 445 1.14 -19.94 -37.84
N TYR A 446 1.94 -20.78 -38.48
CA TYR A 446 1.57 -21.63 -39.61
C TYR A 446 1.87 -23.09 -39.29
N TYR A 447 0.96 -23.98 -39.69
CA TYR A 447 1.12 -25.42 -39.56
C TYR A 447 1.05 -26.09 -40.93
N PHE A 448 2.05 -26.90 -41.25
CA PHE A 448 2.13 -27.64 -42.50
C PHE A 448 1.77 -29.10 -42.25
N SER A 449 0.55 -29.50 -42.61
CA SER A 449 0.04 -30.85 -42.36
C SER A 449 0.73 -31.89 -43.25
N TYR A 450 1.26 -32.95 -42.63
CA TYR A 450 1.73 -34.15 -43.33
C TYR A 450 0.58 -35.06 -43.80
N VAL A 451 -0.63 -34.88 -43.27
CA VAL A 451 -1.81 -35.69 -43.59
C VAL A 451 -2.63 -34.99 -44.66
N LYS A 452 -2.85 -35.67 -45.79
CA LYS A 452 -3.71 -35.18 -46.88
C LYS A 452 -5.18 -35.24 -46.47
N LYS A 453 -5.91 -34.19 -46.78
CA LYS A 453 -7.35 -34.00 -46.49
C LYS A 453 -8.02 -33.32 -47.69
N SER A 454 -9.33 -33.47 -47.82
CA SER A 454 -10.09 -32.56 -48.70
C SER A 454 -10.02 -31.12 -48.16
N TRP A 455 -10.29 -30.12 -49.00
CA TRP A 455 -10.25 -28.72 -48.56
C TRP A 455 -11.15 -28.45 -47.34
N HIS A 456 -12.37 -29.01 -47.35
CA HIS A 456 -13.31 -28.87 -46.24
C HIS A 456 -12.83 -29.54 -44.95
N GLU A 457 -12.28 -30.76 -45.03
CA GLU A 457 -11.72 -31.46 -43.86
C GLU A 457 -10.45 -30.77 -43.34
N ALA A 458 -9.67 -30.15 -44.22
CA ALA A 458 -8.48 -29.39 -43.85
C ALA A 458 -8.87 -28.12 -43.08
N GLU A 459 -9.88 -27.38 -43.55
CA GLU A 459 -10.42 -26.23 -42.82
C GLU A 459 -11.01 -26.62 -41.47
N GLN A 460 -11.81 -27.70 -41.42
CA GLN A 460 -12.35 -28.21 -40.15
C GLN A 460 -11.24 -28.59 -39.17
N PHE A 461 -10.14 -29.18 -39.66
CA PHE A 461 -8.98 -29.46 -38.84
C PHE A 461 -8.33 -28.17 -38.34
N CYS A 462 -8.08 -27.18 -39.19
CA CYS A 462 -7.54 -25.89 -38.78
C CYS A 462 -8.40 -25.22 -37.70
N VAL A 463 -9.73 -25.20 -37.89
CA VAL A 463 -10.68 -24.64 -36.91
C VAL A 463 -10.63 -25.40 -35.59
N SER A 464 -10.48 -26.73 -35.62
CA SER A 464 -10.31 -27.53 -34.39
C SER A 464 -9.03 -27.19 -33.61
N GLN A 465 -8.03 -26.60 -34.28
CA GLN A 465 -6.79 -26.10 -33.68
C GLN A 465 -6.85 -24.60 -33.35
N GLY A 466 -8.02 -23.96 -33.49
CA GLY A 466 -8.17 -22.51 -33.28
C GLY A 466 -7.54 -21.65 -34.37
N ALA A 467 -7.40 -22.19 -35.59
CA ALA A 467 -6.81 -21.54 -36.75
C ALA A 467 -7.72 -21.68 -37.99
N HIS A 468 -7.27 -21.16 -39.13
CA HIS A 468 -7.92 -21.31 -40.44
C HIS A 468 -6.88 -21.74 -41.48
N LEU A 469 -7.31 -22.27 -42.62
CA LEU A 469 -6.42 -22.42 -43.77
C LEU A 469 -5.84 -21.04 -44.15
N ALA A 470 -4.53 -21.00 -44.37
CA ALA A 470 -3.78 -19.75 -44.48
C ALA A 470 -4.27 -18.87 -45.64
N SER A 471 -4.44 -17.58 -45.37
CA SER A 471 -4.50 -16.54 -46.41
C SER A 471 -3.10 -16.14 -46.84
N VAL A 472 -3.00 -15.48 -48.00
CA VAL A 472 -1.76 -14.91 -48.50
C VAL A 472 -1.99 -13.45 -48.81
N THR A 473 -1.34 -12.58 -48.06
CA THR A 473 -1.57 -11.12 -48.06
C THR A 473 -0.36 -10.32 -48.56
N SER A 474 0.80 -10.96 -48.70
CA SER A 474 2.04 -10.32 -49.15
C SER A 474 2.92 -11.28 -49.95
N GLU A 475 3.81 -10.71 -50.78
CA GLU A 475 4.78 -11.49 -51.55
C GLU A 475 5.79 -12.19 -50.63
N GLU A 476 6.13 -11.57 -49.51
CA GLU A 476 7.06 -12.13 -48.53
C GLU A 476 6.41 -13.28 -47.74
N GLU A 477 5.12 -13.20 -47.43
CA GLU A 477 4.35 -14.34 -46.87
C GLU A 477 4.28 -15.50 -47.86
N GLN A 478 3.99 -15.21 -49.14
CA GLN A 478 4.01 -16.22 -50.21
C GLN A 478 5.38 -16.91 -50.29
N ALA A 479 6.47 -16.14 -50.29
CA ALA A 479 7.84 -16.67 -50.32
C ALA A 479 8.17 -17.50 -49.08
N PHE A 480 7.67 -17.11 -47.89
CA PHE A 480 7.79 -17.90 -46.67
C PHE A 480 7.08 -19.25 -46.79
N LEU A 481 5.82 -19.27 -47.25
CA LEU A 481 5.05 -20.51 -47.41
C LEU A 481 5.73 -21.47 -48.39
N VAL A 482 6.21 -20.96 -49.53
CA VAL A 482 6.89 -21.77 -50.55
C VAL A 482 8.12 -22.52 -50.01
N LYS A 483 8.84 -21.96 -49.02
CA LYS A 483 10.00 -22.66 -48.41
C LYS A 483 9.61 -23.99 -47.78
N PHE A 484 8.42 -24.08 -47.19
CA PHE A 484 7.93 -25.27 -46.50
C PHE A 484 7.05 -26.17 -47.39
N THR A 485 6.51 -25.62 -48.48
CA THR A 485 5.62 -26.36 -49.40
C THR A 485 6.28 -26.74 -50.73
N SER A 486 7.57 -26.49 -50.91
CA SER A 486 8.27 -26.72 -52.19
C SER A 486 8.24 -28.18 -52.69
N THR A 487 8.08 -29.15 -51.79
CA THR A 487 8.09 -30.58 -52.11
C THR A 487 6.70 -31.19 -52.28
N SER A 488 5.61 -30.48 -51.93
CA SER A 488 4.24 -31.01 -52.01
C SER A 488 3.18 -29.92 -52.03
N HIS A 489 2.06 -30.18 -52.71
CA HIS A 489 0.90 -29.28 -52.70
C HIS A 489 0.20 -29.28 -51.35
N HIS A 490 -0.16 -28.09 -50.87
CA HIS A 490 -0.88 -27.86 -49.62
C HIS A 490 -2.12 -27.02 -49.91
N TRP A 491 -3.21 -27.29 -49.17
CA TRP A 491 -4.39 -26.45 -49.21
C TRP A 491 -4.12 -25.11 -48.52
N ILE A 492 -4.66 -24.05 -49.10
CA ILE A 492 -4.71 -22.69 -48.54
C ILE A 492 -6.17 -22.24 -48.46
N GLY A 493 -6.43 -21.13 -47.77
CA GLY A 493 -7.79 -20.69 -47.42
C GLY A 493 -8.61 -20.11 -48.56
N LEU A 494 -8.12 -20.17 -49.80
CA LEU A 494 -8.78 -19.56 -50.95
C LEU A 494 -9.98 -20.41 -51.38
N THR A 495 -11.17 -19.80 -51.44
CA THR A 495 -12.43 -20.46 -51.78
C THR A 495 -13.38 -19.51 -52.51
N ASP A 496 -14.20 -20.04 -53.40
CA ASP A 496 -15.31 -19.34 -54.06
C ASP A 496 -16.68 -19.89 -53.64
N SER A 497 -16.72 -20.71 -52.59
CA SER A 497 -17.93 -21.36 -52.08
C SER A 497 -19.09 -20.36 -51.92
N GLY A 498 -20.23 -20.59 -52.54
CA GLY A 498 -21.39 -19.67 -52.48
C GLY A 498 -21.58 -18.78 -53.71
N LYS A 499 -20.53 -18.44 -54.46
CA LYS A 499 -20.66 -17.90 -55.82
C LYS A 499 -19.41 -18.20 -56.64
N GLU A 500 -19.56 -19.13 -57.58
CA GLU A 500 -18.52 -19.53 -58.53
C GLU A 500 -17.85 -18.29 -59.17
N GLY A 501 -16.52 -18.28 -59.17
CA GLY A 501 -15.72 -17.17 -59.71
C GLY A 501 -15.56 -15.97 -58.78
N SER A 502 -16.15 -15.98 -57.58
CA SER A 502 -15.98 -14.95 -56.55
C SER A 502 -15.10 -15.45 -55.40
N TRP A 503 -13.79 -15.38 -55.60
CA TRP A 503 -12.79 -15.82 -54.63
C TRP A 503 -12.77 -14.98 -53.35
N ARG A 504 -12.56 -15.64 -52.21
CA ARG A 504 -12.34 -15.06 -50.89
C ARG A 504 -11.44 -15.94 -50.04
N TRP A 505 -10.93 -15.38 -48.94
CA TRP A 505 -10.24 -16.15 -47.90
C TRP A 505 -11.22 -16.63 -46.83
N VAL A 506 -11.06 -17.88 -46.39
CA VAL A 506 -11.92 -18.51 -45.39
C VAL A 506 -11.76 -17.91 -43.98
N ASP A 507 -10.61 -17.31 -43.68
CA ASP A 507 -10.31 -16.60 -42.43
C ASP A 507 -10.94 -15.20 -42.35
N GLY A 508 -11.64 -14.77 -43.41
CA GLY A 508 -12.27 -13.45 -43.50
C GLY A 508 -11.36 -12.33 -44.00
N THR A 509 -10.09 -12.64 -44.33
CA THR A 509 -9.15 -11.67 -44.90
C THR A 509 -9.68 -11.14 -46.24
N PRO A 510 -9.63 -9.80 -46.50
CA PRO A 510 -10.07 -9.25 -47.77
C PRO A 510 -9.29 -9.83 -48.95
N PHE A 511 -10.00 -10.31 -49.97
CA PHE A 511 -9.38 -10.81 -51.18
C PHE A 511 -9.06 -9.67 -52.16
N ASN A 512 -7.80 -9.56 -52.57
CA ASN A 512 -7.33 -8.54 -53.52
C ASN A 512 -6.99 -9.16 -54.88
N ALA A 513 -7.93 -9.05 -55.83
CA ALA A 513 -7.76 -9.59 -57.17
C ALA A 513 -6.56 -8.98 -57.95
N ALA A 514 -6.16 -7.73 -57.65
CA ALA A 514 -5.08 -7.05 -58.36
C ALA A 514 -3.67 -7.57 -57.99
N GLN A 515 -3.52 -8.18 -56.82
CA GLN A 515 -2.27 -8.81 -56.37
C GLN A 515 -2.12 -10.25 -56.88
N THR A 516 -3.19 -10.87 -57.39
CA THR A 516 -3.20 -12.28 -57.81
C THR A 516 -2.81 -12.47 -59.29
N THR A 517 -2.70 -11.40 -60.06
CA THR A 517 -2.50 -11.42 -61.53
C THR A 517 -1.04 -11.22 -61.97
N ARG A 518 -0.06 -11.34 -61.07
CA ARG A 518 1.36 -11.13 -61.38
C ARG A 518 2.16 -12.41 -61.48
#